data_AF-A0A0N1AJA2-F1
#
_entry.id   AF-A0A0N1AJA2-F1
#
_cell.length_a   1.000
_cell.length_b   1.000
_cell.length_c   1.000
_cell.angle_alpha   90.00
_cell.angle_beta   90.00
_cell.angle_gamma   90.00
#
_symmetry.space_group_name_H-M   'P 1'
#
loop_
_entity.id
_entity.type
_entity.pdbx_description
1 polymer ?
#
loop_
_entity_poly.entity_id
_entity_poly.type
_entity_poly.pdbx_seq_one_letter_code
_entity_poly.pdbx_strand_id
1 'polypeptide(L)'
;MSEITRVPLQPVAKGSLAKVWLGVIVAVLVGIGLAWAARPVHFSEVRVIALKEGTGKSPTTSDVALINYVGRIASTGKEFDRGENAAMPLQGVIPGFAQGLQQMKVGGKYRLEIPAALAYGSQAMPGRDGSVAIPANSDLVFEVELIEFRSMAELQRQQAAMQALQQQMQARGAAGAAGGAAGDPAAAPVVPAN
;
A
#
# COMPACT_ATOMS: atom_id res chain seq x y z
N MET A 1 63.53 -47.91 -28.78
CA MET A 1 63.54 -47.76 -27.32
C MET A 1 63.56 -46.28 -27.03
N SER A 2 62.45 -45.70 -26.55
CA SER A 2 62.30 -44.25 -26.30
C SER A 2 62.56 -43.98 -24.82
N GLU A 3 63.75 -43.46 -24.49
CA GLU A 3 64.05 -42.98 -23.14
C GLU A 3 63.26 -41.71 -22.85
N ILE A 4 62.35 -41.83 -21.89
CA ILE A 4 61.59 -40.71 -21.35
C ILE A 4 62.50 -40.03 -20.32
N THR A 5 63.09 -38.89 -20.69
CA THR A 5 63.83 -38.01 -19.78
C THR A 5 62.91 -37.58 -18.62
N ARG A 6 63.13 -38.11 -17.42
CA ARG A 6 62.38 -37.71 -16.22
C ARG A 6 63.13 -36.60 -15.49
N VAL A 7 62.66 -35.37 -15.66
CA VAL A 7 63.13 -34.20 -14.91
C VAL A 7 62.92 -34.44 -13.41
N PRO A 8 63.91 -34.17 -12.55
CA PRO A 8 63.77 -34.33 -11.10
C PRO A 8 62.75 -33.33 -10.55
N LEU A 9 61.57 -33.82 -10.14
CA LEU A 9 60.59 -33.02 -9.43
C LEU A 9 61.09 -32.78 -8.00
N GLN A 10 61.25 -31.51 -7.62
CA GLN A 10 61.58 -31.17 -6.24
C GLN A 10 60.42 -31.59 -5.31
N PRO A 11 60.71 -32.26 -4.18
CA PRO A 11 59.68 -32.74 -3.29
C PRO A 11 58.94 -31.57 -2.65
N VAL A 12 57.63 -31.54 -2.83
CA VAL A 12 56.77 -30.52 -2.22
C VAL A 12 56.80 -30.71 -0.70
N ALA A 13 57.14 -29.66 0.04
CA ALA A 13 57.18 -29.70 1.51
C ALA A 13 55.82 -30.13 2.09
N LYS A 14 55.82 -31.08 3.03
CA LYS A 14 54.63 -31.52 3.78
C LYS A 14 53.91 -30.29 4.35
N GLY A 15 52.68 -30.04 3.90
CA GLY A 15 51.86 -28.90 4.33
C GLY A 15 51.71 -27.76 3.31
N SER A 16 52.51 -27.72 2.22
CA SER A 16 52.31 -26.72 1.14
C SER A 16 50.97 -26.91 0.43
N LEU A 17 50.58 -28.17 0.19
CA LEU A 17 49.28 -28.50 -0.42
C LEU A 17 48.10 -27.99 0.43
N ALA A 18 48.19 -28.10 1.76
CA ALA A 18 47.16 -27.60 2.66
C ALA A 18 47.04 -26.06 2.61
N LYS A 19 48.16 -25.34 2.44
CA LYS A 19 48.16 -23.88 2.26
C LYS A 19 47.58 -23.46 0.91
N VAL A 20 47.84 -24.22 -0.15
CA VAL A 20 47.22 -24.01 -1.46
C VAL A 20 45.71 -24.20 -1.38
N TRP A 21 45.24 -25.28 -0.75
CA TRP A 21 43.81 -25.49 -0.53
C TRP A 21 43.17 -24.42 0.38
N LEU A 22 43.87 -23.96 1.42
CA LEU A 22 43.43 -22.84 2.25
C LEU A 22 43.26 -21.57 1.43
N GLY A 23 44.24 -21.23 0.58
CA GLY A 23 44.17 -20.08 -0.32
C GLY A 23 43.02 -20.18 -1.32
N VAL A 24 42.79 -21.36 -1.88
CA VAL A 24 41.65 -21.63 -2.78
C VAL A 24 40.32 -21.46 -2.04
N ILE A 25 40.19 -21.98 -0.82
CA ILE A 25 38.97 -21.82 0.00
C ILE A 25 38.71 -20.34 0.28
N VAL A 26 39.74 -19.57 0.66
CA VAL A 26 39.60 -18.12 0.88
C VAL A 26 39.17 -17.40 -0.39
N ALA A 27 39.77 -17.71 -1.54
CA ALA A 27 39.39 -17.12 -2.82
C ALA A 27 37.94 -17.47 -3.20
N VAL A 28 37.50 -18.70 -2.96
CA VAL A 28 36.10 -19.13 -3.17
C VAL A 28 35.15 -18.41 -2.22
N LEU A 29 35.49 -18.27 -0.93
CA LEU A 29 34.66 -17.55 0.04
C LEU A 29 34.53 -16.06 -0.30
N VAL A 30 35.62 -15.43 -0.77
CA VAL A 30 35.58 -14.05 -1.27
C VAL A 30 34.71 -13.96 -2.52
N GLY A 31 34.85 -14.88 -3.47
CA GLY A 31 34.01 -14.95 -4.66
C GLY A 31 32.52 -15.11 -4.33
N ILE A 32 32.19 -15.99 -3.37
CA ILE A 32 30.82 -16.20 -2.87
C ILE A 32 30.30 -14.94 -2.16
N GLY A 33 31.12 -14.30 -1.33
CA GLY A 33 30.75 -13.06 -0.62
C GLY A 33 30.44 -11.92 -1.58
N LEU A 34 31.28 -11.73 -2.60
CA LEU A 34 31.05 -10.75 -3.67
C LEU A 34 29.79 -11.07 -4.48
N ALA A 35 29.58 -12.35 -4.83
CA ALA A 35 28.39 -12.78 -5.54
C ALA A 35 27.09 -12.62 -4.72
N TRP A 36 27.16 -12.75 -3.39
CA TRP A 36 26.03 -12.50 -2.50
C TRP A 36 25.69 -11.01 -2.41
N ALA A 37 26.70 -10.15 -2.29
CA ALA A 37 26.53 -8.70 -2.21
C ALA A 37 25.98 -8.08 -3.50
N ALA A 38 26.25 -8.68 -4.66
CA ALA A 38 25.80 -8.19 -5.96
C ALA A 38 24.40 -8.68 -6.38
N ARG A 39 23.69 -9.46 -5.54
CA ARG A 39 22.36 -9.94 -5.93
C ARG A 39 21.35 -8.79 -5.94
N PRO A 40 20.64 -8.58 -7.06
CA PRO A 40 19.57 -7.60 -7.08
C PRO A 40 18.49 -7.99 -6.07
N VAL A 41 18.04 -7.02 -5.29
CA VAL A 41 16.91 -7.19 -4.37
C VAL A 41 15.67 -7.46 -5.23
N HIS A 42 15.12 -8.66 -5.09
CA HIS A 42 13.88 -9.05 -5.74
C HIS A 42 12.84 -9.52 -4.73
N PHE A 43 11.63 -8.97 -4.83
CA PHE A 43 10.48 -9.41 -4.04
C PHE A 43 9.67 -10.43 -4.83
N SER A 44 9.18 -11.48 -4.15
CA SER A 44 8.28 -12.47 -4.74
C SER A 44 6.81 -12.15 -4.47
N GLU A 45 6.53 -11.39 -3.41
CA GLU A 45 5.19 -11.07 -2.93
C GLU A 45 5.17 -9.66 -2.31
N VAL A 46 3.97 -9.10 -2.12
CA VAL A 46 3.83 -7.82 -1.43
C VAL A 46 4.10 -8.01 0.06
N ARG A 47 5.10 -7.33 0.59
CA ARG A 47 5.39 -7.32 2.03
C ARG A 47 4.93 -6.01 2.65
N VAL A 48 4.20 -6.10 3.75
CA VAL A 48 3.74 -4.94 4.53
C VAL A 48 4.46 -4.97 5.88
N ILE A 49 5.34 -4.00 6.10
CA ILE A 49 6.12 -3.88 7.34
C ILE A 49 5.60 -2.68 8.11
N ALA A 50 5.06 -2.91 9.31
CA ALA A 50 4.66 -1.82 10.20
C ALA A 50 5.89 -1.12 10.78
N LEU A 51 6.08 0.16 10.44
CA LEU A 51 7.06 1.02 11.09
C LEU A 51 6.47 1.67 12.35
N LYS A 52 5.17 1.97 12.28
CA LYS A 52 4.32 2.42 13.39
C LYS A 52 2.93 1.86 13.15
N GLU A 53 2.42 1.04 14.06
CA GLU A 53 1.07 0.52 13.92
C GLU A 53 0.02 1.63 14.10
N GLY A 54 -0.98 1.61 13.22
CA GLY A 54 -2.18 2.42 13.39
C GLY A 54 -3.19 1.72 14.30
N THR A 55 -4.12 2.50 14.84
CA THR A 55 -5.18 1.98 15.72
C THR A 55 -6.57 2.05 15.09
N GLY A 56 -6.70 2.72 13.94
CA GLY A 56 -7.99 2.85 13.26
C GLY A 56 -8.34 1.67 12.36
N LYS A 57 -9.45 1.82 11.63
CA LYS A 57 -9.91 0.84 10.65
C LYS A 57 -8.97 0.78 9.44
N SER A 58 -9.05 -0.31 8.69
CA SER A 58 -8.39 -0.45 7.41
C SER A 58 -9.31 -0.03 6.26
N PRO A 59 -8.78 0.62 5.21
CA PRO A 59 -9.56 0.99 4.04
C PRO A 59 -9.92 -0.25 3.20
N THR A 60 -11.04 -0.18 2.50
CA THR A 60 -11.47 -1.20 1.53
C THR A 60 -11.15 -0.76 0.10
N THR A 61 -11.21 -1.69 -0.86
CA THR A 61 -10.91 -1.40 -2.27
C THR A 61 -11.74 -0.26 -2.86
N SER A 62 -12.97 -0.02 -2.38
CA SER A 62 -13.84 1.07 -2.84
C SER A 62 -13.58 2.43 -2.21
N ASP A 63 -12.68 2.50 -1.23
CA ASP A 63 -12.46 3.71 -0.45
C ASP A 63 -11.38 4.59 -1.07
N VAL A 64 -11.37 5.85 -0.63
CA VAL A 64 -10.33 6.82 -0.97
C VAL A 64 -9.52 7.10 0.29
N ALA A 65 -8.25 6.72 0.28
CA ALA A 65 -7.33 6.92 1.39
C ALA A 65 -6.63 8.27 1.27
N LEU A 66 -6.50 8.99 2.38
CA LEU A 66 -5.64 10.16 2.51
C LEU A 66 -4.31 9.69 3.12
N ILE A 67 -3.24 9.81 2.35
CA ILE A 67 -1.93 9.26 2.71
C ILE A 67 -0.81 10.28 2.49
N ASN A 68 0.24 10.16 3.30
CA ASN A 68 1.56 10.65 2.93
C ASN A 68 2.37 9.46 2.40
N TYR A 69 3.07 9.62 1.29
CA TYR A 69 3.89 8.53 0.77
C TYR A 69 5.18 9.01 0.11
N VAL A 70 6.15 8.10 0.10
CA VAL A 70 7.37 8.23 -0.69
C VAL A 70 7.63 6.91 -1.41
N GLY A 71 7.73 6.96 -2.74
CA GLY A 71 8.01 5.83 -3.61
C GLY A 71 9.47 5.81 -4.05
N ARG A 72 10.14 4.68 -3.83
CA ARG A 72 11.55 4.45 -4.21
C ARG A 72 11.70 3.17 -5.02
N ILE A 73 12.70 3.14 -5.89
CA ILE A 73 13.11 1.92 -6.59
C ILE A 73 13.91 1.05 -5.63
N ALA A 74 13.54 -0.22 -5.45
CA ALA A 74 14.18 -1.10 -4.48
C ALA A 74 15.67 -1.34 -4.74
N SER A 75 16.05 -1.47 -6.02
CA SER A 75 17.42 -1.78 -6.44
C SER A 75 18.39 -0.61 -6.29
N THR A 76 17.92 0.63 -6.47
CA THR A 76 18.78 1.83 -6.45
C THR A 76 18.55 2.72 -5.24
N GLY A 77 17.42 2.56 -4.55
CA GLY A 77 16.96 3.48 -3.51
C GLY A 77 16.50 4.84 -4.03
N LYS A 78 16.52 5.07 -5.36
CA LYS A 78 16.16 6.35 -5.96
C LYS A 78 14.67 6.62 -5.77
N GLU A 79 14.35 7.79 -5.22
CA GLU A 79 12.99 8.30 -5.17
C GLU A 79 12.51 8.66 -6.57
N PHE A 80 11.32 8.19 -6.92
CA PHE A 80 10.67 8.51 -8.19
C PHE A 80 9.38 9.30 -8.01
N ASP A 81 8.74 9.19 -6.84
CA ASP A 81 7.49 9.88 -6.53
C ASP A 81 7.34 10.13 -5.02
N ARG A 82 6.62 11.20 -4.67
CA ARG A 82 6.24 11.51 -3.30
C ARG A 82 4.95 12.34 -3.26
N GLY A 83 4.16 12.14 -2.22
CA GLY A 83 2.94 12.92 -1.99
C GLY A 83 2.70 13.18 -0.52
N GLU A 84 2.13 14.34 -0.22
CA GLU A 84 1.68 14.75 1.11
C GLU A 84 0.17 15.01 1.05
N ASN A 85 -0.60 14.47 2.00
CA ASN A 85 -2.06 14.52 2.04
C ASN A 85 -2.70 14.13 0.68
N ALA A 86 -2.12 13.14 0.00
CA ALA A 86 -2.59 12.69 -1.29
C ALA A 86 -3.85 11.84 -1.13
N ALA A 87 -4.93 12.23 -1.79
CA ALA A 87 -6.14 11.44 -1.87
C ALA A 87 -5.98 10.37 -2.97
N MET A 88 -5.79 9.12 -2.56
CA MET A 88 -5.55 7.99 -3.44
C MET A 88 -6.75 7.03 -3.44
N PRO A 89 -7.47 6.88 -4.57
CA PRO A 89 -8.50 5.87 -4.70
C PRO A 89 -7.88 4.48 -4.87
N LEU A 90 -8.26 3.52 -4.02
CA LEU A 90 -7.64 2.18 -4.04
C LEU A 90 -7.90 1.40 -5.34
N GLN A 91 -8.92 1.75 -6.13
CA GLN A 91 -9.20 1.15 -7.44
C GLN A 91 -8.29 1.63 -8.57
N GLY A 92 -7.66 2.80 -8.44
CA GLY A 92 -6.89 3.43 -9.53
C GLY A 92 -5.38 3.27 -9.38
N VAL A 93 -4.91 2.64 -8.30
CA VAL A 93 -3.48 2.46 -8.00
C VAL A 93 -3.00 1.08 -8.42
N ILE A 94 -1.67 0.90 -8.45
CA ILE A 94 -1.07 -0.39 -8.77
C ILE A 94 -1.55 -1.50 -7.81
N PRO A 95 -1.76 -2.74 -8.28
CA PRO A 95 -2.37 -3.81 -7.49
C PRO A 95 -1.68 -4.06 -6.15
N GLY A 96 -0.34 -4.08 -6.12
CA GLY A 96 0.41 -4.34 -4.89
C GLY A 96 0.26 -3.22 -3.86
N PHE A 97 0.05 -1.98 -4.31
CA PHE A 97 -0.17 -0.85 -3.42
C PHE A 97 -1.58 -0.91 -2.81
N ALA A 98 -2.59 -1.25 -3.61
CA ALA A 98 -3.95 -1.49 -3.10
C ALA A 98 -3.99 -2.65 -2.08
N GLN A 99 -3.26 -3.74 -2.34
CA GLN A 99 -3.14 -4.87 -1.39
C GLN A 99 -2.44 -4.46 -0.10
N GLY A 100 -1.40 -3.63 -0.18
CA GLY A 100 -0.68 -3.11 0.97
C GLY A 100 -1.56 -2.20 1.84
N LEU A 101 -2.25 -1.24 1.22
CA LEU A 101 -3.14 -0.30 1.92
C LEU A 101 -4.26 -0.99 2.70
N GLN A 102 -4.84 -2.06 2.15
CA GLN A 102 -5.90 -2.82 2.83
C GLN A 102 -5.43 -3.50 4.13
N GLN A 103 -4.13 -3.73 4.29
CA GLN A 103 -3.54 -4.30 5.52
C GLN A 103 -3.12 -3.23 6.52
N MET A 104 -3.09 -1.96 6.10
CA MET A 104 -2.70 -0.85 6.95
C MET A 104 -3.86 -0.39 7.82
N LYS A 105 -3.55 0.11 9.01
CA LYS A 105 -4.51 0.76 9.90
C LYS A 105 -4.32 2.26 9.90
N VAL A 106 -5.43 3.00 9.96
CA VAL A 106 -5.42 4.47 10.07
C VAL A 106 -4.59 4.93 11.27
N GLY A 107 -3.81 5.98 11.06
CA GLY A 107 -2.84 6.56 12.01
C GLY A 107 -1.48 5.87 12.04
N GLY A 108 -1.28 4.84 11.20
CA GLY A 108 -0.05 4.06 11.13
C GLY A 108 0.86 4.44 9.96
N LYS A 109 2.14 4.08 10.10
CA LYS A 109 3.18 4.23 9.09
C LYS A 109 3.75 2.86 8.74
N TYR A 110 3.79 2.54 7.46
CA TYR A 110 4.17 1.23 6.95
C TYR A 110 5.15 1.37 5.80
N ARG A 111 5.97 0.34 5.61
CA ARG A 111 6.79 0.15 4.41
C ARG A 111 6.18 -0.98 3.60
N LEU A 112 5.85 -0.70 2.35
CA LEU A 112 5.33 -1.65 1.38
C LEU A 112 6.45 -2.01 0.41
N GLU A 113 6.79 -3.28 0.33
CA GLU A 113 7.71 -3.82 -0.68
C GLU A 113 6.85 -4.49 -1.75
N ILE A 114 6.90 -3.99 -2.97
CA ILE A 114 6.01 -4.40 -4.06
C ILE A 114 6.86 -4.96 -5.20
N PRO A 115 6.63 -6.23 -5.59
CA PRO A 115 7.32 -6.81 -6.74
C PRO A 115 6.86 -6.16 -8.03
N ALA A 116 7.74 -6.11 -9.03
CA ALA A 116 7.46 -5.48 -10.32
C ALA A 116 6.16 -6.00 -10.95
N ALA A 117 5.89 -7.30 -10.84
CA ALA A 117 4.68 -7.94 -11.36
C ALA A 117 3.36 -7.37 -10.80
N LEU A 118 3.39 -6.81 -9.59
CA LEU A 118 2.25 -6.16 -8.93
C LEU A 118 2.36 -4.62 -8.94
N ALA A 119 3.36 -4.09 -9.64
CA ALA A 119 3.58 -2.68 -9.88
C ALA A 119 3.40 -2.35 -11.38
N TYR A 120 4.49 -2.00 -12.08
CA TYR A 120 4.48 -1.63 -13.50
C TYR A 120 4.99 -2.74 -14.44
N GLY A 121 5.36 -3.90 -13.90
CA GLY A 121 5.75 -5.08 -14.67
C GLY A 121 6.91 -4.80 -15.63
N SER A 122 6.77 -5.27 -16.87
CA SER A 122 7.75 -5.08 -17.93
C SER A 122 7.71 -3.69 -18.58
N GLN A 123 6.86 -2.79 -18.11
CA GLN A 123 6.75 -1.43 -18.65
C GLN A 123 7.70 -0.49 -17.92
N ALA A 124 8.44 0.31 -18.68
CA ALA A 124 9.21 1.42 -18.13
C ALA A 124 8.32 2.68 -18.05
N MET A 125 8.36 3.39 -16.93
CA MET A 125 7.61 4.62 -16.76
C MET A 125 8.49 5.84 -17.08
N PRO A 126 8.07 6.72 -18.00
CA PRO A 126 8.78 7.96 -18.27
C PRO A 126 8.69 8.91 -17.07
N GLY A 127 9.79 9.61 -16.81
CA GLY A 127 9.88 10.72 -15.88
C GLY A 127 9.49 12.03 -16.53
N ARG A 128 9.34 13.05 -15.69
CA ARG A 128 8.91 14.40 -16.10
C ARG A 128 9.89 15.10 -17.06
N ASP A 129 11.15 14.69 -17.03
CA ASP A 129 12.25 15.21 -17.87
C ASP A 129 12.48 14.39 -19.14
N GLY A 130 11.64 13.39 -19.41
CA GLY A 130 11.81 12.45 -20.53
C GLY A 130 12.81 11.32 -20.27
N SER A 131 13.45 11.29 -19.08
CA SER A 131 14.26 10.15 -18.64
C SER A 131 13.37 8.98 -18.19
N VAL A 132 13.94 7.79 -17.99
CA VAL A 132 13.19 6.67 -17.40
C VAL A 132 13.13 6.85 -15.89
N ALA A 133 11.95 7.22 -15.36
CA ALA A 133 11.74 7.37 -13.92
C ALA A 133 11.71 6.01 -13.21
N ILE A 134 11.03 5.02 -13.81
CA ILE A 134 10.93 3.67 -13.29
C ILE A 134 11.33 2.70 -14.41
N PRO A 135 12.49 2.02 -14.31
CA PRO A 135 12.87 1.01 -15.28
C PRO A 135 11.89 -0.16 -15.32
N ALA A 136 11.80 -0.85 -16.46
CA ALA A 136 11.05 -2.09 -16.57
C ALA A 136 11.55 -3.13 -15.56
N ASN A 137 10.64 -3.95 -15.05
CA ASN A 137 10.88 -4.98 -14.04
C ASN A 137 11.48 -4.44 -12.73
N SER A 138 11.18 -3.18 -12.38
CA SER A 138 11.63 -2.60 -11.10
C SER A 138 10.68 -2.95 -9.98
N ASP A 139 11.26 -3.50 -8.91
CA ASP A 139 10.60 -3.63 -7.62
C ASP A 139 10.56 -2.26 -6.93
N LEU A 140 9.46 -1.99 -6.22
CA LEU A 140 9.20 -0.70 -5.61
C LEU A 140 9.10 -0.82 -4.10
N VAL A 141 9.62 0.17 -3.39
CA VAL A 141 9.45 0.34 -1.95
C VAL A 141 8.69 1.63 -1.71
N PHE A 142 7.56 1.53 -1.03
CA PHE A 142 6.78 2.69 -0.61
C PHE A 142 6.80 2.82 0.89
N GLU A 143 7.14 3.99 1.40
CA GLU A 143 6.89 4.34 2.80
C GLU A 143 5.61 5.16 2.84
N VAL A 144 4.57 4.61 3.47
CA VAL A 144 3.22 5.18 3.47
C VAL A 144 2.76 5.42 4.90
N GLU A 145 2.25 6.60 5.16
CA GLU A 145 1.51 6.95 6.36
C GLU A 145 0.04 7.12 6.01
N LEU A 146 -0.80 6.31 6.65
CA LEU A 146 -2.24 6.36 6.45
C LEU A 146 -2.86 7.33 7.45
N ILE A 147 -3.28 8.50 6.97
CA ILE A 147 -3.82 9.56 7.81
C ILE A 147 -5.30 9.29 8.11
N GLU A 148 -6.09 9.07 7.07
CA GLU A 148 -7.52 8.77 7.14
C GLU A 148 -8.00 8.14 5.82
N PHE A 149 -9.27 7.75 5.74
CA PHE A 149 -9.91 7.40 4.47
C PHE A 149 -11.39 7.76 4.51
N ARG A 150 -11.98 8.00 3.33
CA ARG A 150 -13.43 8.16 3.19
C ARG A 150 -14.03 6.83 2.78
N SER A 151 -14.84 6.26 3.67
CA SER A 151 -15.56 5.03 3.35
C SER A 151 -16.84 5.31 2.58
N MET A 152 -16.99 4.70 1.40
CA MET A 152 -18.26 4.77 0.66
C MET A 152 -19.42 4.18 1.46
N ALA A 153 -19.15 3.16 2.28
CA ALA A 153 -20.14 2.54 3.16
C ALA A 153 -20.56 3.44 4.33
N GLU A 154 -19.68 4.31 4.84
CA GLU A 154 -20.05 5.31 5.86
C GLU A 154 -20.85 6.45 5.24
N LEU A 155 -20.48 6.91 4.04
CA LEU A 155 -21.24 7.92 3.29
C LEU A 155 -22.67 7.45 2.99
N GLN A 156 -22.85 6.21 2.53
CA GLN A 156 -24.17 5.63 2.28
C GLN A 156 -25.03 5.55 3.56
N ARG A 157 -24.43 5.12 4.69
CA ARG A 157 -25.13 5.10 5.98
C ARG A 157 -25.54 6.49 6.43
N GLN A 158 -24.70 7.49 6.22
CA GLN A 158 -25.00 8.88 6.55
C GLN A 158 -26.15 9.43 5.68
N GLN A 159 -26.16 9.11 4.38
CA GLN A 159 -27.24 9.48 3.47
C GLN A 159 -28.57 8.81 3.83
N ALA A 160 -28.56 7.50 4.10
CA ALA A 160 -29.75 6.76 4.52
C ALA A 160 -30.32 7.27 5.86
N ALA A 161 -29.44 7.62 6.81
CA ALA A 161 -29.85 8.21 8.08
C ALA A 161 -30.53 9.57 7.90
N MET A 162 -30.00 10.43 7.01
CA MET A 162 -30.65 11.71 6.68
C MET A 162 -32.01 11.53 6.00
N GLN A 163 -32.15 10.55 5.10
CA GLN A 163 -33.43 10.24 4.46
C GLN A 163 -34.47 9.73 5.46
N ALA A 164 -34.07 8.85 6.37
CA ALA A 164 -34.96 8.34 7.43
C ALA A 164 -35.45 9.47 8.36
N LEU A 165 -34.57 10.41 8.71
CA LEU A 165 -34.94 11.57 9.53
C LEU A 165 -35.95 12.48 8.82
N GLN A 166 -35.77 12.72 7.51
CA GLN A 166 -36.74 13.50 6.73
C GLN A 166 -38.11 12.81 6.66
N GLN A 167 -38.15 11.50 6.49
CA GLN A 167 -39.39 10.73 6.50
C GLN A 167 -40.10 10.81 7.86
N GLN A 168 -39.34 10.78 8.95
CA GLN A 168 -39.89 10.92 10.30
C GLN A 168 -40.49 12.32 10.53
N MET A 169 -39.86 13.37 10.01
CA MET A 169 -40.40 14.74 10.10
C MET A 169 -41.63 14.93 9.23
N GLN A 170 -41.68 14.35 8.03
CA GLN A 170 -42.86 14.37 7.16
C GLN A 170 -44.05 13.64 7.79
N ALA A 171 -43.82 12.48 8.42
CA ALA A 171 -44.86 11.73 9.12
C ALA A 171 -45.41 12.49 10.34
N ARG A 172 -44.54 13.20 11.08
CA ARG A 172 -44.96 14.06 12.21
C ARG A 172 -45.74 15.29 11.77
N GLY A 173 -45.34 15.91 10.66
CA GLY A 173 -46.06 17.06 10.07
C GLY A 173 -47.44 16.69 9.55
N ALA A 174 -47.59 15.53 8.89
CA ALA A 174 -48.87 15.03 8.39
C ALA A 174 -49.85 14.66 9.52
N ALA A 175 -49.37 14.08 10.62
CA ALA A 175 -50.19 13.77 11.79
C ALA A 175 -50.65 15.03 12.56
N GLY A 176 -49.81 16.08 12.61
CA GLY A 176 -50.16 17.36 13.22
C GLY A 176 -51.22 18.16 12.43
N ALA A 177 -51.19 18.09 11.10
CA ALA A 177 -52.18 18.75 10.25
C ALA A 177 -53.58 18.08 10.30
N ALA A 178 -53.63 16.76 10.50
CA ALA A 178 -54.90 16.04 10.62
C ALA A 178 -55.61 16.27 11.98
N GLY A 179 -54.88 16.64 13.03
CA GLY A 179 -55.43 16.90 14.37
C GLY A 179 -56.02 18.31 14.58
N GLY A 180 -55.77 19.25 13.67
CA GLY A 180 -56.21 20.65 13.79
C GLY A 180 -57.55 20.99 13.11
N ALA A 181 -58.20 20.03 12.44
CA ALA A 181 -59.41 20.27 11.63
C ALA A 181 -60.73 19.94 12.35
N ALA A 182 -60.72 19.71 13.66
CA ALA A 182 -61.93 19.51 14.48
C ALA A 182 -62.12 20.71 15.43
N GLY A 183 -62.27 21.92 14.86
CA GLY A 183 -62.75 23.11 15.55
C GLY A 183 -64.28 23.22 15.40
N ASP A 184 -64.96 23.23 16.54
CA ASP A 184 -66.40 23.30 16.80
C ASP A 184 -67.31 23.97 15.74
N PRO A 185 -68.45 23.37 15.36
CA PRO A 185 -69.53 24.11 14.72
C PRO A 185 -70.23 25.02 15.75
N ALA A 186 -69.89 26.31 15.66
CA ALA A 186 -70.68 27.48 16.05
C ALA A 186 -72.00 27.21 16.80
N ALA A 187 -71.98 27.39 18.13
CA ALA A 187 -73.18 27.58 18.92
C ALA A 187 -73.77 28.98 18.61
N ALA A 188 -74.98 29.00 18.05
CA ALA A 188 -75.74 30.22 17.80
C ALA A 188 -76.26 30.84 19.11
N PRO A 189 -76.23 32.18 19.28
CA PRO A 189 -76.84 32.83 20.43
C PRO A 189 -78.36 32.93 20.25
N VAL A 190 -79.10 32.33 21.19
CA VAL A 190 -80.55 32.55 21.36
C VAL A 190 -80.80 33.94 21.96
N VAL A 191 -81.56 34.74 21.22
CA VAL A 191 -82.04 36.07 21.63
C VAL A 191 -83.36 35.89 22.40
N PRO A 192 -83.54 36.46 23.61
CA PRO A 192 -84.85 36.45 24.27
C PRO A 192 -85.63 37.73 23.90
N ALA A 193 -86.87 37.57 23.45
CA ALA A 193 -87.81 38.69 23.34
C ALA A 193 -89.25 38.21 23.58
N ASN A 194 -89.75 38.59 24.76
CA ASN A 194 -91.10 38.98 25.19
C ASN A 194 -92.31 38.57 24.32
#